data_AF-A0A5N6DWU8-F1
#
_entry.id   AF-A0A5N6DWU8-F1
#
_cell.length_a   1.000
_cell.length_b   1.000
_cell.length_c   1.000
_cell.angle_alpha   90.00
_cell.angle_beta   90.00
_cell.angle_gamma   90.00
#
_symmetry.space_group_name_H-M   'P 1'
#
loop_
_entity.id
_entity.type
_entity.pdbx_description
1 polymer ?
#
loop_
_entity_poly.entity_id
_entity_poly.type
_entity_poly.pdbx_seq_one_letter_code
_entity_poly.pdbx_strand_id
1 'polypeptide(L)'
;MDVPTKALSNPLGHDLLAGFRQIKQSVDKLKEKVDGLKRRVAPYREIRKSILNTGLSTTGLPQSQRRNEAAHGGNIKEDYFLIMEEKDRDVTDKWRRAFKDIYGFQLTSLEDRLLTARDKVVEVFNMYGNCRVLHRWKGYDEVKQEVLDKCHKLLVP
;
A
#
# COMPACT_ATOMS: atom_id res chain seq x y z
N MET A 1 -32.66 64.43 -11.90
CA MET A 1 -33.21 63.63 -10.79
C MET A 1 -32.82 62.19 -11.03
N ASP A 2 -32.27 61.59 -9.99
CA ASP A 2 -31.41 60.42 -10.03
C ASP A 2 -32.11 59.14 -10.47
N VAL A 3 -31.48 58.42 -11.40
CA VAL A 3 -31.81 57.02 -11.67
C VAL A 3 -31.31 56.22 -10.45
N PRO A 4 -32.18 55.54 -9.69
CA PRO A 4 -31.72 54.77 -8.55
C PRO A 4 -30.89 53.61 -9.07
N THR A 5 -29.60 53.62 -8.72
CA THR A 5 -28.67 52.51 -8.87
C THR A 5 -29.15 51.36 -7.98
N LYS A 6 -30.25 50.70 -8.35
CA LYS A 6 -30.56 49.37 -7.83
C LYS A 6 -29.46 48.48 -8.37
N ALA A 7 -28.50 48.20 -7.49
CA ALA A 7 -27.53 47.15 -7.65
C ALA A 7 -28.22 45.95 -8.29
N LEU A 8 -27.85 45.65 -9.54
CA LEU A 8 -28.07 44.37 -10.16
C LEU A 8 -27.26 43.37 -9.34
N SER A 9 -27.79 42.96 -8.19
CA SER A 9 -27.32 41.77 -7.50
C SER A 9 -27.48 40.65 -8.52
N ASN A 10 -26.37 40.07 -8.95
CA ASN A 10 -26.37 38.94 -9.88
C ASN A 10 -26.54 37.66 -9.03
N PRO A 11 -27.78 37.16 -8.82
CA PRO A 11 -28.02 36.01 -7.94
C PRO A 11 -27.24 34.78 -8.39
N LEU A 12 -27.07 34.61 -9.72
CA LEU A 12 -26.28 33.53 -10.31
C LEU A 12 -24.81 33.56 -9.87
N GLY A 13 -24.22 34.75 -9.72
CA GLY A 13 -22.83 34.90 -9.25
C GLY A 13 -22.69 34.60 -7.75
N HIS A 14 -23.69 34.97 -6.94
CA HIS A 14 -23.71 34.67 -5.51
C HIS A 14 -23.87 33.17 -5.23
N ASP A 15 -24.73 32.48 -6.00
CA ASP A 15 -24.95 31.04 -5.88
C ASP A 15 -23.74 30.22 -6.37
N LEU A 16 -23.09 30.64 -7.46
CA LEU A 16 -21.83 30.04 -7.91
C LEU A 16 -20.72 30.18 -6.86
N LEU A 17 -20.56 31.36 -6.26
CA LEU A 17 -19.57 31.60 -5.21
C LEU A 17 -19.88 30.83 -3.91
N ALA A 18 -21.15 30.60 -3.60
CA ALA A 18 -21.57 29.74 -2.49
C ALA A 18 -21.22 28.27 -2.81
N GLY A 19 -21.50 27.80 -4.03
CA GLY A 19 -21.13 26.47 -4.50
C GLY A 19 -19.61 26.21 -4.47
N PHE A 20 -18.80 27.16 -4.96
CA PHE A 20 -17.34 27.06 -4.87
C PHE A 20 -16.84 27.02 -3.43
N ARG A 21 -17.44 27.79 -2.52
CA ARG A 21 -17.10 27.74 -1.09
C ARG A 21 -17.43 26.39 -0.48
N GLN A 22 -18.55 25.79 -0.83
CA GLN A 22 -18.97 24.49 -0.33
C GLN A 22 -18.09 23.34 -0.87
N ILE A 23 -17.70 23.41 -2.15
CA ILE A 23 -16.73 22.48 -2.75
C ILE A 23 -15.38 22.60 -2.04
N LYS A 24 -14.88 23.82 -1.86
CA LYS A 24 -13.60 24.06 -1.16
C LYS A 24 -13.62 23.49 0.25
N GLN A 25 -14.68 23.75 1.03
CA GLN A 25 -14.84 23.17 2.37
C GLN A 25 -14.85 21.64 2.36
N SER A 26 -15.47 21.03 1.34
CA SER A 26 -15.52 19.57 1.20
C SER A 26 -14.15 18.99 0.86
N VAL A 27 -13.41 19.67 -0.02
CA VAL A 27 -12.02 19.31 -0.37
C VAL A 27 -11.11 19.45 0.85
N ASP A 28 -11.22 20.53 1.62
CA ASP A 28 -10.43 20.74 2.83
C ASP A 28 -10.70 19.66 3.88
N LYS A 29 -11.98 19.30 4.10
CA LYS A 29 -12.36 18.17 4.98
C LYS A 29 -11.83 16.83 4.48
N LEU A 30 -11.84 16.60 3.18
CA LEU A 30 -11.29 15.38 2.59
C LEU A 30 -9.78 15.32 2.79
N LYS A 31 -9.08 16.44 2.57
CA LYS A 31 -7.64 16.56 2.79
C LYS A 31 -7.27 16.26 4.24
N GLU A 32 -8.00 16.83 5.20
CA GLU A 32 -7.79 16.54 6.63
C GLU A 32 -7.97 15.06 6.96
N LYS A 33 -9.01 14.40 6.42
CA LYS A 33 -9.22 12.96 6.59
C LYS A 33 -8.08 12.15 5.99
N VAL A 34 -7.64 12.49 4.78
CA VAL A 34 -6.51 11.83 4.09
C VAL A 34 -5.22 11.99 4.90
N ASP A 35 -4.94 13.17 5.44
CA ASP A 35 -3.76 13.42 6.27
C ASP A 35 -3.82 12.69 7.61
N GLY A 36 -5.02 12.56 8.20
CA GLY A 36 -5.27 11.70 9.36
C GLY A 36 -5.00 10.22 9.07
N LEU A 37 -5.47 9.71 7.92
CA LEU A 37 -5.20 8.35 7.46
C LEU A 37 -3.71 8.10 7.22
N LYS A 38 -3.03 9.01 6.52
CA LYS A 38 -1.57 8.93 6.27
C LYS A 38 -0.79 8.80 7.59
N ARG A 39 -1.12 9.61 8.59
CA ARG A 39 -0.49 9.54 9.92
C ARG A 39 -0.70 8.18 10.59
N ARG A 40 -1.90 7.60 10.47
CA ARG A 40 -2.22 6.29 11.06
C ARG A 40 -1.51 5.13 10.34
N VAL A 41 -1.32 5.24 9.03
CA VAL A 41 -0.69 4.20 8.19
C VAL A 41 0.83 4.33 8.14
N ALA A 42 1.39 5.50 8.47
CA ALA A 42 2.83 5.76 8.46
C ALA A 42 3.67 4.70 9.21
N PRO A 43 3.32 4.27 10.45
CA PRO A 43 4.09 3.23 11.14
C PRO A 43 4.12 1.91 10.36
N TYR A 44 2.99 1.54 9.73
CA TYR A 44 2.90 0.33 8.91
C TYR A 44 3.75 0.44 7.64
N ARG A 45 3.75 1.61 6.98
CA ARG A 45 4.60 1.87 5.82
C ARG A 45 6.09 1.77 6.15
N GLU A 46 6.52 2.29 7.30
CA GLU A 46 7.91 2.18 7.72
C GLU A 46 8.32 0.72 7.98
N ILE A 47 7.42 -0.10 8.51
CA ILE A 47 7.63 -1.55 8.63
C ILE A 47 7.80 -2.19 7.25
N ARG A 48 6.93 -1.88 6.28
CA ARG A 48 7.03 -2.42 4.91
C ARG A 48 8.33 -2.01 4.22
N LYS A 49 8.71 -0.72 4.32
CA LYS A 49 10.01 -0.24 3.82
C LYS A 49 11.17 -0.99 4.46
N SER A 50 11.12 -1.25 5.78
CA SER A 50 12.15 -2.04 6.45
C SER A 50 12.25 -3.47 5.88
N ILE A 51 11.13 -4.10 5.54
CA ILE A 51 11.11 -5.44 4.92
C ILE A 51 11.70 -5.38 3.51
N LEU A 52 11.30 -4.41 2.69
CA LEU A 52 11.81 -4.23 1.31
C LEU A 52 13.29 -3.80 1.26
N ASN A 53 13.76 -3.02 2.23
CA ASN A 53 15.16 -2.63 2.38
C ASN A 53 16.08 -3.79 2.74
N THR A 54 15.54 -4.84 3.35
CA THR A 54 16.31 -6.02 3.72
C THR A 54 16.25 -7.07 2.62
N GLY A 55 15.11 -7.15 1.92
CA GLY A 55 14.83 -8.21 0.99
C GLY A 55 14.92 -9.57 1.65
N LEU A 56 15.25 -10.59 0.87
CA LEU A 56 15.33 -11.96 1.36
C LEU A 56 16.74 -12.38 1.83
N SER A 57 17.67 -11.46 2.11
CA SER A 57 19.00 -11.82 2.60
C SER A 57 18.97 -12.32 4.06
N THR A 58 19.56 -13.50 4.33
CA THR A 58 19.41 -14.24 5.61
C THR A 58 20.60 -14.12 6.57
N THR A 59 21.67 -13.42 6.20
CA THR A 59 22.89 -13.34 7.01
C THR A 59 23.02 -11.99 7.71
N GLY A 60 23.07 -11.99 9.04
CA GLY A 60 23.45 -10.82 9.85
C GLY A 60 22.33 -9.88 10.29
N LEU A 61 21.04 -10.25 10.13
CA LEU A 61 19.93 -9.36 10.51
C LEU A 61 19.65 -9.32 12.02
N PRO A 62 19.43 -8.12 12.61
CA PRO A 62 18.93 -7.95 13.96
C PRO A 62 17.63 -8.73 14.21
N GLN A 63 17.45 -9.20 15.45
CA GLN A 63 16.27 -10.00 15.83
C GLN A 63 14.95 -9.23 15.67
N SER A 64 14.94 -7.91 15.88
CA SER A 64 13.77 -7.05 15.69
C SER A 64 13.27 -7.04 14.24
N GLN A 65 14.17 -7.03 13.27
CA GLN A 65 13.80 -7.04 11.85
C GLN A 65 13.23 -8.41 11.43
N ARG A 66 13.81 -9.52 11.91
CA ARG A 66 13.26 -10.86 11.69
C ARG A 66 11.86 -11.05 12.29
N ARG A 67 11.59 -10.40 13.44
CA ARG A 67 10.24 -10.38 14.05
C ARG A 67 9.25 -9.60 13.19
N ASN A 68 9.64 -8.44 12.68
CA ASN A 68 8.77 -7.62 11.84
C ASN A 68 8.40 -8.33 10.53
N GLU A 69 9.36 -8.95 9.88
CA GLU A 69 9.11 -9.79 8.70
C GLU A 69 8.04 -10.85 9.00
N ALA A 70 8.25 -11.67 10.04
CA ALA A 70 7.32 -12.74 10.34
C ALA A 70 5.95 -12.28 10.87
N ALA A 71 5.90 -11.18 11.62
CA ALA A 71 4.65 -10.63 12.16
C ALA A 71 3.80 -9.92 11.11
N HIS A 72 4.42 -9.39 10.05
CA HIS A 72 3.74 -8.57 9.05
C HIS A 72 3.70 -9.17 7.63
N GLY A 73 4.42 -10.27 7.41
CA GLY A 73 4.30 -11.15 6.26
C GLY A 73 4.43 -10.46 4.89
N GLY A 74 3.67 -10.92 3.90
CA GLY A 74 3.48 -10.29 2.61
C GLY A 74 2.28 -9.36 2.60
N ASN A 75 2.45 -8.17 2.03
CA ASN A 75 1.38 -7.29 1.59
C ASN A 75 1.70 -6.73 0.20
N ILE A 76 1.28 -7.48 -0.82
CA ILE A 76 1.66 -7.22 -2.21
C ILE A 76 1.20 -5.84 -2.70
N LYS A 77 0.01 -5.39 -2.28
CA LYS A 77 -0.53 -4.09 -2.70
C LYS A 77 0.28 -2.95 -2.09
N GLU A 78 0.54 -3.00 -0.79
CA GLU A 78 1.31 -1.93 -0.14
C GLU A 78 2.76 -1.89 -0.65
N ASP A 79 3.39 -3.05 -0.86
CA ASP A 79 4.74 -3.12 -1.41
C ASP A 79 4.78 -2.57 -2.85
N TYR A 80 3.79 -2.91 -3.66
CA TYR A 80 3.66 -2.36 -5.00
C TYR A 80 3.54 -0.84 -4.95
N PHE A 81 2.64 -0.28 -4.12
CA PHE A 81 2.48 1.17 -4.02
C PHE A 81 3.73 1.87 -3.52
N LEU A 82 4.43 1.31 -2.52
CA LEU A 82 5.69 1.87 -2.03
C LEU A 82 6.75 1.92 -3.13
N ILE A 83 6.88 0.85 -3.93
CA ILE A 83 7.83 0.79 -5.05
C ILE A 83 7.48 1.80 -6.14
N MET A 84 6.18 2.03 -6.41
CA MET A 84 5.74 2.98 -7.43
C MET A 84 5.79 4.44 -6.96
N GLU A 85 5.65 4.70 -5.66
CA GLU A 85 5.75 6.04 -5.06
C GLU A 85 7.20 6.50 -4.82
N GLU A 86 8.16 5.57 -4.78
CA GLU A 86 9.58 5.85 -4.52
C GLU A 86 10.25 6.57 -5.71
N LYS A 87 11.00 7.63 -5.40
CA LYS A 87 11.66 8.47 -6.40
C LYS A 87 13.12 8.08 -6.60
N ASP A 88 13.74 7.50 -5.59
CA ASP A 88 15.12 7.03 -5.68
C ASP A 88 15.18 5.73 -6.48
N ARG A 89 15.91 5.76 -7.60
CA ARG A 89 16.04 4.63 -8.51
C ARG A 89 16.78 3.45 -7.88
N ASP A 90 17.83 3.71 -7.12
CA ASP A 90 18.64 2.65 -6.50
C ASP A 90 17.85 1.92 -5.41
N VAL A 91 17.07 2.69 -4.63
CA VAL A 91 16.12 2.14 -3.65
C VAL A 91 15.04 1.32 -4.36
N THR A 92 14.46 1.86 -5.43
CA THR A 92 13.42 1.19 -6.21
C THR A 92 13.91 -0.13 -6.80
N ASP A 93 15.11 -0.16 -7.39
CA ASP A 93 15.70 -1.38 -7.97
C ASP A 93 16.02 -2.44 -6.90
N LYS A 94 16.42 -2.00 -5.71
CA LYS A 94 16.59 -2.88 -4.55
C LYS A 94 15.25 -3.46 -4.10
N TRP A 95 14.21 -2.64 -3.98
CA TRP A 95 12.88 -3.10 -3.57
C TRP A 95 12.22 -3.99 -4.60
N ARG A 96 12.43 -3.76 -5.91
CA ARG A 96 11.96 -4.67 -6.98
C ARG A 96 12.58 -6.06 -6.86
N ARG A 97 13.86 -6.16 -6.45
CA ARG A 97 14.51 -7.45 -6.15
C ARG A 97 13.90 -8.11 -4.92
N ALA A 98 13.76 -7.37 -3.81
CA ALA A 98 13.11 -7.85 -2.60
C ALA A 98 11.69 -8.35 -2.85
N PHE A 99 10.91 -7.62 -3.63
CA PHE A 99 9.55 -7.98 -4.04
C PHE A 99 9.55 -9.32 -4.80
N LYS A 100 10.43 -9.48 -5.78
CA LYS A 100 10.58 -10.76 -6.50
C LYS A 100 10.92 -11.90 -5.56
N ASP A 101 11.79 -11.65 -4.59
CA ASP A 101 12.19 -12.68 -3.66
C ASP A 101 11.05 -13.12 -2.73
N ILE A 102 10.26 -12.16 -2.22
CA ILE A 102 9.08 -12.38 -1.34
C ILE A 102 7.97 -13.11 -2.10
N TYR A 103 7.58 -12.61 -3.27
CA TYR A 103 6.38 -13.07 -3.99
C TYR A 103 6.67 -14.07 -5.12
N GLY A 104 7.93 -14.25 -5.50
CA GLY A 104 8.35 -15.26 -6.50
C GLY A 104 8.26 -14.82 -7.96
N PHE A 105 7.88 -13.58 -8.26
CA PHE A 105 7.78 -13.05 -9.63
C PHE A 105 8.19 -11.59 -9.73
N GLN A 106 8.50 -11.13 -10.93
CA GLN A 106 8.92 -9.75 -11.18
C GLN A 106 7.72 -8.80 -11.10
N LEU A 107 7.91 -7.62 -10.50
CA LEU A 107 6.88 -6.57 -10.41
C LEU A 107 6.38 -6.13 -11.80
N THR A 108 7.27 -6.10 -12.81
CA THR A 108 6.93 -5.77 -14.20
C THR A 108 5.92 -6.73 -14.82
N SER A 109 5.82 -7.96 -14.33
CA SER A 109 4.83 -8.95 -14.79
C SER A 109 3.41 -8.66 -14.30
N LEU A 110 3.25 -7.68 -13.39
CA LEU A 110 1.99 -7.31 -12.75
C LEU A 110 1.53 -5.87 -13.05
N GLU A 111 2.30 -5.11 -13.83
CA GLU A 111 1.94 -3.72 -14.14
C GLU A 111 0.48 -3.65 -14.62
N ASP A 112 -0.29 -2.79 -13.94
CA ASP A 112 -1.74 -2.56 -14.04
C ASP A 112 -2.70 -3.68 -13.62
N ARG A 113 -2.27 -4.94 -13.60
CA ARG A 113 -3.15 -6.08 -13.26
C ARG A 113 -3.41 -6.21 -11.77
N LEU A 114 -2.48 -5.75 -10.91
CA LEU A 114 -2.65 -5.86 -9.46
C LEU A 114 -3.75 -4.94 -8.91
N LEU A 115 -3.96 -3.78 -9.54
CA LEU A 115 -4.97 -2.80 -9.14
C LEU A 115 -6.39 -3.28 -9.43
N THR A 116 -6.54 -4.11 -10.47
CA THR A 116 -7.81 -4.67 -10.92
C THR A 116 -7.99 -6.14 -10.52
N ALA A 117 -7.01 -6.73 -9.85
CA ALA A 117 -7.06 -8.11 -9.40
C ALA A 117 -8.19 -8.31 -8.37
N ARG A 118 -8.92 -9.42 -8.51
CA ARG A 118 -9.92 -9.85 -7.52
C ARG A 118 -9.23 -10.06 -6.18
N ASP A 119 -9.94 -9.76 -5.08
CA ASP A 119 -9.36 -9.84 -3.73
C ASP A 119 -8.78 -11.23 -3.40
N LYS A 120 -9.40 -12.31 -3.90
CA LYS A 120 -8.87 -13.68 -3.74
C LYS A 120 -7.46 -13.85 -4.32
N VAL A 121 -7.18 -13.21 -5.46
CA VAL A 121 -5.84 -13.28 -6.10
C VAL A 121 -4.81 -12.52 -5.26
N VAL A 122 -5.21 -11.37 -4.73
CA VAL A 122 -4.37 -10.55 -3.84
C VAL A 122 -4.06 -11.28 -2.54
N GLU A 123 -5.08 -11.93 -1.96
CA GLU A 123 -4.95 -12.74 -0.75
C GLU A 123 -4.00 -13.90 -0.96
N VAL A 124 -4.12 -14.62 -2.08
CA VAL A 124 -3.21 -15.70 -2.45
C VAL A 124 -1.74 -15.24 -2.52
N PHE A 125 -1.48 -14.08 -3.13
CA PHE A 125 -0.12 -13.53 -3.15
C PHE A 125 0.38 -13.13 -1.77
N ASN A 126 -0.48 -12.55 -0.93
CA ASN A 126 -0.14 -12.23 0.46
C ASN A 126 0.16 -13.50 1.25
N MET A 127 -0.63 -14.56 1.09
CA MET A 127 -0.38 -15.85 1.74
C MET A 127 0.93 -16.47 1.28
N TYR A 128 1.24 -16.43 -0.02
CA TYR A 128 2.52 -16.90 -0.52
C TYR A 128 3.69 -16.12 0.08
N GLY A 129 3.60 -14.78 0.11
CA GLY A 129 4.59 -13.93 0.78
C GLY A 129 4.72 -14.25 2.27
N ASN A 130 3.60 -14.45 2.97
CA ASN A 130 3.56 -14.87 4.37
C ASN A 130 4.32 -16.19 4.56
N CYS A 131 4.06 -17.22 3.74
CA CYS A 131 4.75 -18.50 3.81
C CYS A 131 6.26 -18.33 3.64
N ARG A 132 6.67 -17.58 2.61
CA ARG A 132 8.09 -17.38 2.28
C ARG A 132 8.83 -16.66 3.41
N VAL A 133 8.17 -15.69 4.03
CA VAL A 133 8.70 -14.95 5.17
C VAL A 133 8.71 -15.81 6.44
N LEU A 134 7.62 -16.51 6.74
CA LEU A 134 7.52 -17.46 7.85
C LEU A 134 8.57 -18.57 7.73
N HIS A 135 8.85 -19.07 6.53
CA HIS A 135 9.82 -20.15 6.31
C HIS A 135 11.22 -19.84 6.86
N ARG A 136 11.55 -18.56 6.99
CA ARG A 136 12.82 -18.07 7.53
C ARG A 136 12.87 -18.02 9.04
N TRP A 137 11.72 -18.05 9.72
CA TRP A 137 11.69 -18.12 11.17
C TRP A 137 12.06 -19.55 11.60
N LYS A 138 13.22 -19.72 12.23
CA LYS A 138 13.58 -21.00 12.87
C LYS A 138 12.57 -21.32 13.99
N GLY A 139 12.04 -22.54 14.00
CA GLY A 139 11.24 -23.09 15.12
C GLY A 139 9.72 -23.21 14.90
N TYR A 140 9.20 -23.04 13.68
CA TYR A 140 7.76 -23.11 13.40
C TYR A 140 7.43 -23.94 12.15
N ASP A 141 8.09 -25.08 11.96
CA ASP A 141 8.01 -25.86 10.72
C ASP A 141 6.62 -26.44 10.43
N GLU A 142 5.85 -26.79 11.46
CA GLU A 142 4.47 -27.26 11.34
C GLU A 142 3.52 -26.17 10.84
N VAL A 143 3.62 -24.95 11.39
CA VAL A 143 2.80 -23.80 10.96
C VAL A 143 3.14 -23.42 9.51
N LYS A 144 4.41 -23.47 9.12
CA LYS A 144 4.83 -23.21 7.73
C LYS A 144 4.16 -24.17 6.75
N GLN A 145 4.13 -25.46 7.09
CA GLN A 145 3.54 -26.48 6.23
C GLN A 145 2.03 -26.28 6.09
N GLU A 146 1.33 -25.97 7.19
CA GLU A 146 -0.13 -25.73 7.15
C GLU A 146 -0.51 -24.55 6.23
N VAL A 147 0.25 -23.45 6.28
CA VAL A 147 -0.01 -22.29 5.41
C VAL A 147 0.33 -22.60 3.95
N LEU A 148 1.42 -23.35 3.68
CA LEU A 148 1.75 -23.79 2.31
C LEU A 148 0.67 -24.69 1.71
N ASP A 149 0.14 -25.63 2.48
CA ASP A 149 -0.93 -26.52 2.03
C ASP A 149 -2.22 -25.73 1.73
N LYS A 150 -2.54 -24.71 2.54
CA LYS A 150 -3.65 -23.78 2.26
C LYS A 150 -3.40 -22.96 0.99
N CYS A 151 -2.19 -22.43 0.80
CA CYS A 151 -1.82 -21.72 -0.43
C CYS A 151 -2.02 -22.60 -1.67
N HIS A 152 -1.54 -23.85 -1.62
CA HIS A 152 -1.68 -24.79 -2.73
C HIS A 152 -3.15 -25.06 -3.05
N LYS A 153 -4.00 -25.30 -2.04
CA LYS A 153 -5.45 -25.49 -2.20
C LYS A 153 -6.17 -24.28 -2.79
N LEU A 154 -5.67 -23.06 -2.57
CA LEU A 154 -6.27 -21.83 -3.11
C LEU A 154 -5.76 -21.48 -4.51
N LEU A 155 -4.55 -21.94 -4.86
CA LEU A 155 -3.88 -21.68 -6.12
C LEU A 155 -4.15 -22.73 -7.20
N VAL A 156 -4.46 -23.96 -6.78
CA VAL A 156 -4.76 -25.08 -7.67
C VAL A 156 -6.28 -25.28 -7.69
N PRO A 157 -6.91 -25.30 -8.89
CA PRO A 157 -8.36 -25.48 -9.03
C PRO A 157 -8.87 -26.84 -8.54
#